data_AF-A0A944AXW7-F1
#
_entry.id   AF-A0A944AXW7-F1
#
_cell.length_a   1.000
_cell.length_b   1.000
_cell.length_c   1.000
_cell.angle_alpha   90.00
_cell.angle_beta   90.00
_cell.angle_gamma   90.00
#
_symmetry.space_group_name_H-M   'P 1'
#
loop_
_entity.id
_entity.type
_entity.pdbx_description
1 polymer ?
#
loop_
_entity_poly.entity_id
_entity_poly.type
_entity_poly.pdbx_seq_one_letter_code
_entity_poly.pdbx_strand_id
1 'polypeptide(L)'
;MSDWISVIIAFITLIVTISIPVQIMKFQRYTGLMSTYMSFDFAHALQSIIKFFYKDCSSDIERIPEEYKKRFDSDFTGKEKDNGVENILHYHRRLLNVFFLELEMCRESSWVLRRKIRKDWTVNEAYVCKILIYMNKAVEEDPEMFMDISSVKYERMPKVKGLNEYLSRFYNTLRRESKSMQV
;
A
#
# COMPACT_ATOMS: atom_id res chain seq x y z
N MET A 1 10.24 24.64 -46.24
CA MET A 1 10.57 23.74 -45.12
C MET A 1 10.75 22.37 -45.74
N SER A 2 11.92 21.74 -45.69
CA SER A 2 12.18 20.49 -46.43
C SER A 2 11.22 19.38 -45.98
N ASP A 3 10.66 18.59 -46.90
CA ASP A 3 9.63 17.57 -46.63
C ASP A 3 9.98 16.61 -45.47
N TRP A 4 11.28 16.33 -45.29
CA TRP A 4 11.81 15.53 -44.18
C TRP A 4 11.56 16.13 -42.79
N ILE A 5 11.58 17.46 -42.66
CA ILE A 5 11.27 18.15 -41.41
C ILE A 5 9.80 17.95 -41.04
N SER A 6 8.89 18.04 -42.02
CA SER A 6 7.46 17.79 -41.81
C SER A 6 7.18 16.35 -41.37
N VAL A 7 7.87 15.38 -41.97
CA VAL A 7 7.78 13.95 -41.58
C VAL A 7 8.28 13.75 -40.14
N ILE A 8 9.41 14.36 -39.76
CA ILE A 8 9.96 14.27 -38.40
C ILE A 8 8.99 14.91 -37.39
N ILE A 9 8.44 16.09 -37.68
CA ILE A 9 7.48 16.77 -36.81
C ILE A 9 6.21 15.94 -36.66
N ALA A 10 5.70 15.35 -37.75
CA ALA A 10 4.52 14.47 -37.70
C ALA A 10 4.78 13.23 -36.82
N PHE A 11 5.96 12.62 -36.94
CA PHE A 11 6.34 11.46 -36.12
C PHE A 11 6.48 11.83 -34.63
N ILE A 12 7.12 12.97 -34.32
CA ILE A 12 7.22 13.48 -32.94
C ILE A 12 5.82 13.76 -32.39
N THR A 13 4.95 14.41 -33.18
CA THR A 13 3.58 14.73 -32.78
C THR A 13 2.81 13.45 -32.45
N LEU A 14 2.92 12.41 -33.28
CA LEU A 14 2.28 11.11 -33.03
C LEU A 14 2.76 10.48 -31.70
N ILE A 15 4.07 10.48 -31.44
CA ILE A 15 4.63 9.97 -30.18
C ILE A 15 4.08 10.75 -28.99
N VAL A 16 4.04 12.08 -29.10
CA VAL A 16 3.54 12.98 -28.04
C VAL A 16 2.05 12.75 -27.78
N THR A 17 1.24 12.63 -28.83
CA THR A 17 -0.21 12.37 -28.75
C THR A 17 -0.53 11.06 -28.05
N ILE A 18 0.29 10.02 -28.20
CA ILE A 18 0.10 8.73 -27.50
C ILE A 18 0.66 8.78 -26.08
N SER A 19 1.82 9.41 -25.89
CA SER A 19 2.55 9.37 -24.62
C SER A 19 1.93 10.27 -23.55
N ILE A 20 1.39 11.44 -23.92
CA ILE A 20 0.80 12.39 -22.98
C ILE A 20 -0.42 11.78 -22.25
N PRO A 21 -1.45 11.24 -22.93
CA PRO A 21 -2.61 10.64 -22.26
C PRO A 21 -2.21 9.52 -21.30
N VAL A 22 -1.25 8.67 -21.69
CA VAL A 22 -0.75 7.59 -20.82
C VAL A 22 -0.11 8.15 -19.54
N GLN A 23 0.68 9.24 -19.64
CA GLN A 23 1.25 9.88 -18.45
C GLN A 23 0.18 10.57 -17.60
N ILE A 24 -0.83 11.20 -18.21
CA ILE A 24 -1.97 11.81 -17.50
C ILE A 24 -2.73 10.74 -16.71
N MET A 25 -3.08 9.61 -17.32
CA MET A 25 -3.78 8.51 -16.63
C MET A 25 -2.97 7.97 -15.44
N LYS A 26 -1.66 7.79 -15.61
CA LYS A 26 -0.76 7.36 -14.52
C LYS A 26 -0.74 8.39 -13.38
N PHE A 27 -0.69 9.67 -13.71
CA PHE A 27 -0.70 10.73 -12.70
C PHE A 27 -2.04 10.86 -12.00
N GLN A 28 -3.16 10.72 -12.72
CA GLN A 28 -4.50 10.68 -12.15
C GLN A 28 -4.66 9.54 -11.15
N ARG A 29 -4.14 8.34 -11.47
CA ARG A 29 -4.12 7.22 -10.52
C ARG A 29 -3.34 7.57 -9.24
N TYR A 30 -2.17 8.19 -9.38
CA TYR A 30 -1.38 8.63 -8.23
C TYR A 30 -2.11 9.71 -7.39
N THR A 31 -2.76 10.68 -8.04
CA THR A 31 -3.58 11.69 -7.35
C THR A 31 -4.77 11.06 -6.63
N GLY A 32 -5.41 10.05 -7.24
CA GLY A 32 -6.46 9.26 -6.60
C GLY A 32 -5.96 8.58 -5.33
N LEU A 33 -4.78 7.96 -5.37
CA LEU A 33 -4.14 7.40 -4.18
C LEU A 33 -3.85 8.47 -3.13
N MET A 34 -3.34 9.64 -3.52
CA MET A 34 -3.11 10.72 -2.56
C MET A 34 -4.41 11.19 -1.90
N SER A 35 -5.52 11.20 -2.64
CA SER A 35 -6.85 11.45 -2.05
C SER A 35 -7.24 10.38 -1.03
N THR A 36 -6.97 9.11 -1.31
CA THR A 36 -7.18 8.01 -0.34
C THR A 36 -6.29 8.18 0.89
N TYR A 37 -5.01 8.53 0.72
CA TYR A 37 -4.09 8.77 1.84
C TYR A 37 -4.58 9.87 2.79
N MET A 38 -5.20 10.91 2.23
CA MET A 38 -5.79 12.03 3.00
C MET A 38 -7.20 11.74 3.53
N SER A 39 -7.76 10.56 3.27
CA SER A 39 -9.09 10.18 3.72
C SER A 39 -9.13 9.83 5.21
N PHE A 40 -10.31 9.99 5.81
CA PHE A 40 -10.55 9.60 7.20
C PHE A 40 -10.33 8.09 7.41
N ASP A 41 -10.80 7.26 6.49
CA ASP A 41 -10.70 5.79 6.59
C ASP A 41 -9.23 5.34 6.58
N PHE A 42 -8.39 5.97 5.76
CA PHE A 42 -6.96 5.67 5.73
C PHE A 42 -6.29 6.09 7.04
N ALA A 43 -6.58 7.30 7.53
CA ALA A 43 -6.04 7.78 8.80
C ALA A 43 -6.46 6.87 9.98
N HIS A 44 -7.71 6.43 10.01
CA HIS A 44 -8.22 5.50 11.00
C HIS A 44 -7.51 4.14 10.93
N ALA A 45 -7.33 3.60 9.73
CA ALA A 45 -6.61 2.35 9.51
C ALA A 45 -5.16 2.44 9.98
N LEU A 46 -4.47 3.53 9.64
CA LEU A 46 -3.11 3.79 10.07
C LEU A 46 -3.01 3.88 11.60
N GLN A 47 -3.91 4.63 12.23
CA GLN A 47 -3.95 4.76 13.69
C GLN A 47 -4.22 3.41 14.37
N SER A 48 -5.11 2.59 13.82
CA SER A 48 -5.43 1.26 14.36
C SER A 48 -4.19 0.34 14.35
N ILE A 49 -3.46 0.31 13.24
CA ILE A 49 -2.24 -0.49 13.08
C ILE A 49 -1.12 -0.01 14.00
N ILE A 50 -0.94 1.31 14.12
CA ILE A 50 0.03 1.91 15.03
C ILE A 50 -0.33 1.60 16.50
N LYS A 51 -1.60 1.73 16.87
CA LYS A 51 -2.08 1.45 18.22
C LYS A 51 -1.88 -0.03 18.58
N PHE A 52 -2.18 -0.94 17.67
CA PHE A 52 -1.91 -2.37 17.82
C PHE A 52 -0.42 -2.62 18.06
N PHE A 53 0.45 -2.04 17.24
CA PHE A 53 1.90 -2.21 17.40
C PHE A 53 2.41 -1.70 18.76
N TYR A 54 1.97 -0.52 19.20
CA TYR A 54 2.42 0.04 20.49
C TYR A 54 1.81 -0.66 21.70
N LYS A 55 0.50 -0.94 21.68
CA LYS A 55 -0.22 -1.45 22.86
C LYS A 55 -0.16 -2.96 22.97
N ASP A 56 -0.42 -3.68 21.88
CA ASP A 56 -0.61 -5.12 21.91
C ASP A 56 0.75 -5.81 21.71
N CYS A 57 1.58 -5.31 20.79
CA CYS A 57 2.93 -5.85 20.52
C CYS A 57 4.03 -5.26 21.40
N SER A 58 3.73 -4.26 22.24
CA SER A 58 4.71 -3.54 23.06
C SER A 58 5.88 -2.95 22.25
N SER A 59 5.61 -2.48 21.03
CA SER A 59 6.61 -1.95 20.07
C SER A 59 7.65 -2.96 19.58
N ASP A 60 7.38 -4.26 19.72
CA ASP A 60 8.23 -5.33 19.21
C ASP A 60 7.62 -5.94 17.94
N ILE A 61 8.37 -5.87 16.84
CA ILE A 61 7.94 -6.41 15.54
C ILE A 61 7.85 -7.94 15.54
N GLU A 62 8.64 -8.62 16.37
CA GLU A 62 8.69 -10.08 16.40
C GLU A 62 7.44 -10.67 17.08
N ARG A 63 6.77 -9.87 17.91
CA ARG A 63 5.51 -10.23 18.57
C ARG A 63 4.28 -10.06 17.68
N ILE A 64 4.41 -9.31 16.57
CA ILE A 64 3.29 -9.03 15.66
C ILE A 64 2.55 -10.29 15.22
N PRO A 65 3.20 -11.38 14.76
CA PRO A 65 2.46 -12.53 14.24
C PRO A 65 1.56 -13.18 15.29
N GLU A 66 2.08 -13.38 16.51
CA GLU A 66 1.34 -14.00 17.61
C GLU A 66 0.19 -13.11 18.10
N GLU A 67 0.48 -11.84 18.38
CA GLU A 67 -0.54 -10.89 18.89
C GLU A 67 -1.61 -10.59 17.84
N TYR A 68 -1.24 -10.56 16.56
CA TYR A 68 -2.19 -10.34 15.49
C TYR A 68 -3.16 -11.51 15.33
N LYS A 69 -2.69 -12.76 15.50
CA LYS A 69 -3.56 -13.93 15.52
C LYS A 69 -4.53 -13.90 16.69
N LYS A 70 -4.06 -13.61 17.92
CA LYS A 70 -4.95 -13.44 19.09
C LYS A 70 -6.00 -12.37 18.84
N ARG A 71 -5.60 -11.25 18.22
CA ARG A 71 -6.52 -10.16 17.91
C ARG A 71 -7.55 -10.55 16.86
N PHE A 72 -7.13 -11.27 15.82
CA PHE A 72 -8.02 -11.82 14.81
C PHE A 72 -9.07 -12.74 15.45
N ASP A 73 -8.64 -13.71 16.26
CA ASP A 73 -9.57 -14.61 16.93
C ASP A 73 -10.55 -13.81 17.81
N SER A 74 -10.09 -12.82 18.57
CA SER A 74 -10.97 -11.96 19.38
C SER A 74 -11.98 -11.17 18.55
N ASP A 75 -11.53 -10.57 17.44
CA ASP A 75 -12.34 -9.72 16.57
C ASP A 75 -13.43 -10.54 15.83
N PHE A 76 -13.21 -11.83 15.58
CA PHE A 76 -14.12 -12.69 14.81
C PHE A 76 -14.85 -13.78 15.63
N THR A 77 -14.35 -14.17 16.81
CA THR A 77 -14.99 -15.17 17.69
C THR A 77 -15.70 -14.57 18.92
N GLY A 78 -15.45 -13.30 19.22
CA GLY A 78 -16.07 -12.59 20.36
C GLY A 78 -17.56 -12.32 20.19
N LYS A 79 -18.28 -12.21 21.32
CA LYS A 79 -19.70 -11.78 21.43
C LYS A 79 -19.96 -10.34 20.92
N GLU A 80 -18.95 -9.64 20.42
CA GLU A 80 -19.02 -8.27 19.88
C GLU A 80 -19.30 -8.25 18.37
N LYS A 81 -20.26 -9.05 17.91
CA LYS A 81 -20.80 -8.94 16.53
C LYS A 81 -21.45 -7.58 16.22
N ASP A 82 -21.56 -6.71 17.22
CA ASP A 82 -22.08 -5.34 17.12
C ASP A 82 -20.98 -4.28 16.88
N ASN A 83 -19.69 -4.64 16.91
CA ASN A 83 -18.64 -3.73 16.46
C ASN A 83 -18.62 -3.73 14.93
N GLY A 84 -18.90 -2.58 14.33
CA GLY A 84 -18.86 -2.40 12.89
C GLY A 84 -17.51 -2.85 12.29
N VAL A 85 -17.55 -3.29 11.04
CA VAL A 85 -16.41 -3.80 10.25
C VAL A 85 -15.21 -2.84 10.30
N GLU A 86 -15.49 -1.55 10.38
CA GLU A 86 -14.53 -0.46 10.54
C GLU A 86 -13.67 -0.50 11.81
N ASN A 87 -13.96 -1.37 12.78
CA ASN A 87 -13.15 -1.51 14.01
C ASN A 87 -12.24 -2.73 14.02
N ILE A 88 -12.40 -3.64 13.04
CA ILE A 88 -11.67 -4.89 13.01
C ILE A 88 -10.30 -4.66 12.37
N LEU A 89 -9.24 -5.00 13.11
CA LEU A 89 -7.84 -4.71 12.73
C LEU A 89 -7.46 -5.36 11.40
N HIS A 90 -8.05 -6.53 11.10
CA HIS A 90 -7.81 -7.25 9.86
C HIS A 90 -8.20 -6.44 8.62
N TYR A 91 -9.26 -5.62 8.68
CA TYR A 91 -9.65 -4.74 7.57
C TYR A 91 -8.73 -3.55 7.41
N HIS A 92 -8.29 -2.95 8.50
CA HIS A 92 -7.31 -1.86 8.46
C HIS A 92 -6.01 -2.31 7.82
N ARG A 93 -5.50 -3.49 8.21
CA ARG A 93 -4.35 -4.13 7.55
C ARG A 93 -4.60 -4.27 6.05
N ARG A 94 -5.78 -4.77 5.66
CA ARG A 94 -6.17 -4.99 4.25
C ARG A 94 -6.21 -3.68 3.45
N LEU A 95 -6.80 -2.61 4.00
CA LEU A 95 -6.88 -1.30 3.38
C LEU A 95 -5.48 -0.73 3.10
N LEU A 96 -4.60 -0.75 4.10
CA LEU A 96 -3.24 -0.24 3.94
C LEU A 96 -2.42 -1.10 2.94
N ASN A 97 -2.60 -2.42 2.97
CA ASN A 97 -1.95 -3.33 2.04
C ASN A 97 -2.28 -3.03 0.57
N VAL A 98 -3.55 -2.79 0.25
CA VAL A 98 -3.97 -2.41 -1.10
C VAL A 98 -3.38 -1.06 -1.50
N PHE A 99 -3.47 -0.09 -0.59
CA PHE A 99 -2.92 1.23 -0.83
C PHE A 99 -1.43 1.18 -1.19
N PHE A 100 -0.61 0.51 -0.39
CA PHE A 100 0.83 0.43 -0.62
C PHE A 100 1.19 -0.41 -1.87
N LEU A 101 0.38 -1.43 -2.21
CA LEU A 101 0.53 -2.15 -3.46
C LEU A 101 0.29 -1.23 -4.67
N GLU A 102 -0.82 -0.50 -4.68
CA GLU A 102 -1.14 0.40 -5.78
C GLU A 102 -0.14 1.54 -5.91
N LEU A 103 0.37 2.03 -4.78
CA LEU A 103 1.44 3.01 -4.74
C LEU A 103 2.73 2.47 -5.38
N GLU A 104 3.12 1.24 -5.06
CA GLU A 104 4.27 0.58 -5.69
C GLU A 104 4.06 0.37 -7.19
N MET A 105 2.86 -0.05 -7.61
CA MET A 105 2.52 -0.15 -9.04
C MET A 105 2.64 1.21 -9.74
N CYS A 106 2.20 2.31 -9.10
CA CYS A 106 2.39 3.66 -9.63
C CYS A 106 3.87 4.01 -9.76
N ARG A 107 4.69 3.65 -8.76
CA ARG A 107 6.14 3.86 -8.75
C ARG A 107 6.85 3.10 -9.87
N GLU A 108 6.44 1.87 -10.15
CA GLU A 108 7.01 1.05 -11.23
C GLU A 108 6.56 1.53 -12.62
N SER A 109 5.37 2.12 -12.72
CA SER A 109 4.75 2.49 -14.01
C SER A 109 5.45 3.61 -14.80
N SER A 110 6.20 4.49 -14.13
CA SER A 110 6.87 5.63 -14.78
C SER A 110 8.00 6.15 -13.92
N TRP A 111 9.12 6.52 -14.54
CA TRP A 111 10.24 7.13 -13.84
C TRP A 111 9.91 8.49 -13.21
N VAL A 112 8.96 9.24 -13.79
CA VAL A 112 8.48 10.49 -13.22
C VAL A 112 7.76 10.22 -11.89
N LEU A 113 6.85 9.26 -11.88
CA LEU A 113 6.15 8.84 -10.66
C LEU A 113 7.10 8.21 -9.65
N ARG A 114 8.08 7.41 -10.11
CA ARG A 114 9.14 6.87 -9.25
C ARG A 114 9.84 7.98 -8.47
N ARG A 115 10.22 9.07 -9.16
CA ARG A 115 10.85 10.23 -8.53
C ARG A 115 9.91 11.01 -7.64
N LYS A 116 8.64 11.13 -8.02
CA LYS A 116 7.64 11.86 -7.23
C LYS A 116 7.31 11.14 -5.93
N ILE A 117 6.96 9.86 -6.01
CA ILE A 117 6.70 8.98 -4.86
C ILE A 117 7.93 8.93 -3.94
N ARG A 118 9.13 8.88 -4.52
CA ARG A 118 10.36 8.98 -3.72
C ARG A 118 10.43 10.24 -2.85
N LYS A 119 9.94 11.38 -3.34
CA LYS A 119 9.95 12.66 -2.61
C LYS A 119 8.79 12.81 -1.63
N ASP A 120 7.63 12.29 -2.00
CA ASP A 120 6.39 12.50 -1.26
C ASP A 120 6.28 11.56 -0.03
N TRP A 121 7.10 10.50 0.08
CA TRP A 121 6.98 9.43 1.08
C TRP A 121 8.22 9.33 1.97
N THR A 122 8.02 9.00 3.26
CA THR A 122 9.06 9.09 4.29
C THR A 122 9.37 7.74 4.95
N VAL A 123 10.31 7.79 5.89
CA VAL A 123 10.70 6.63 6.72
C VAL A 123 9.54 6.12 7.58
N ASN A 124 8.60 7.00 7.97
CA ASN A 124 7.46 6.62 8.79
C ASN A 124 6.56 5.65 8.06
N GLU A 125 6.24 5.93 6.80
CA GLU A 125 5.44 5.01 5.97
C GLU A 125 6.20 3.72 5.69
N ALA A 126 7.53 3.77 5.59
CA ALA A 126 8.35 2.57 5.52
C ALA A 126 8.19 1.68 6.77
N TYR A 127 8.15 2.27 7.98
CA TYR A 127 7.89 1.52 9.20
C TYR A 127 6.50 0.89 9.23
N VAL A 128 5.49 1.58 8.70
CA VAL A 128 4.14 1.00 8.54
C VAL A 128 4.19 -0.20 7.60
N CYS A 129 4.87 -0.10 6.46
CA CYS A 129 5.07 -1.25 5.57
C CYS A 129 5.77 -2.42 6.28
N LYS A 130 6.74 -2.12 7.15
CA LYS A 130 7.42 -3.15 7.95
C LYS A 130 6.44 -3.86 8.89
N ILE A 131 5.58 -3.13 9.60
CA ILE A 131 4.54 -3.72 10.45
C ILE A 131 3.62 -4.63 9.62
N LEU A 132 3.14 -4.12 8.48
CA LEU A 132 2.27 -4.88 7.57
C LEU A 132 2.92 -6.17 7.06
N ILE A 133 4.21 -6.15 6.73
CA ILE A 133 4.96 -7.35 6.32
C ILE A 133 4.89 -8.43 7.40
N TYR A 134 5.08 -8.08 8.67
CA TYR A 134 5.01 -9.04 9.77
C TYR A 134 3.59 -9.53 10.03
N MET A 135 2.58 -8.66 9.91
CA MET A 135 1.17 -9.08 9.98
C MET A 135 0.81 -10.05 8.85
N ASN A 136 1.33 -9.81 7.64
CA ASN A 136 1.07 -10.66 6.49
C ASN A 136 1.73 -12.04 6.62
N LYS A 137 2.88 -12.15 7.29
CA LYS A 137 3.48 -13.46 7.60
C LYS A 137 2.52 -14.33 8.42
N ALA A 138 1.87 -13.73 9.42
CA ALA A 138 0.86 -14.44 10.22
C ALA A 138 -0.29 -14.99 9.35
N VAL A 139 -0.74 -14.21 8.35
CA VAL A 139 -1.80 -14.62 7.41
C VAL A 139 -1.30 -15.67 6.42
N GLU A 140 -0.04 -15.61 6.00
CA GLU A 140 0.56 -16.61 5.11
C GLU A 140 0.72 -17.98 5.80
N GLU A 141 0.91 -17.98 7.11
CA GLU A 141 1.06 -19.18 7.94
C GLU A 141 -0.29 -19.76 8.40
N ASP A 142 -1.39 -18.99 8.35
CA ASP A 142 -2.72 -19.40 8.80
C ASP A 142 -3.82 -19.31 7.70
N PRO A 143 -4.29 -20.46 7.16
CA PRO A 143 -5.33 -20.49 6.14
C PRO A 143 -6.69 -19.91 6.56
N GLU A 144 -7.04 -19.93 7.85
CA GLU A 144 -8.33 -19.41 8.33
C GLU A 144 -8.35 -17.88 8.26
N MET A 145 -7.24 -17.25 8.66
CA MET A 145 -7.03 -15.80 8.50
C MET A 145 -7.05 -15.36 7.04
N PHE A 146 -6.74 -16.26 6.11
CA PHE A 146 -6.78 -16.00 4.67
C PHE A 146 -8.18 -16.13 4.06
N MET A 147 -9.02 -17.04 4.56
CA MET A 147 -10.33 -17.36 3.97
C MET A 147 -11.41 -16.31 4.28
N ASP A 148 -11.37 -15.67 5.45
CA ASP A 148 -12.29 -14.59 5.84
C ASP A 148 -12.09 -13.28 5.04
N ILE A 149 -11.08 -13.24 4.17
CA ILE A 149 -10.85 -12.15 3.22
C ILE A 149 -11.87 -12.18 2.07
N SER A 150 -12.45 -13.35 1.75
CA SER A 150 -13.32 -13.57 0.59
C SER A 150 -14.83 -13.39 0.87
N SER A 151 -15.24 -13.46 2.14
CA SER A 151 -16.64 -13.41 2.58
C SER A 151 -17.16 -11.99 2.80
N VAL A 152 -16.26 -11.01 2.89
CA VAL A 152 -16.59 -9.62 3.19
C VAL A 152 -16.82 -8.88 1.88
N LYS A 153 -17.97 -8.21 1.82
CA LYS A 153 -18.62 -7.50 0.68
C LYS A 153 -17.83 -6.33 0.07
N TYR A 154 -16.53 -6.45 -0.10
CA TYR A 154 -15.68 -5.48 -0.81
C TYR A 154 -15.01 -6.13 -2.01
N GLU A 155 -14.66 -5.31 -3.01
CA GLU A 155 -14.10 -5.72 -4.30
C GLU A 155 -13.09 -6.87 -4.18
N ARG A 156 -13.14 -7.82 -5.15
CA ARG A 156 -12.23 -8.97 -5.21
C ARG A 156 -10.79 -8.48 -5.17
N MET A 157 -10.12 -8.71 -4.06
CA MET A 157 -8.74 -8.28 -3.89
C MET A 157 -7.75 -9.28 -4.49
N PRO A 158 -6.58 -8.81 -4.94
CA PRO A 158 -5.48 -9.71 -5.31
C PRO A 158 -5.11 -10.58 -4.12
N LYS A 159 -4.84 -11.87 -4.38
CA LYS A 159 -4.44 -12.83 -3.35
C LYS A 159 -3.21 -12.30 -2.61
N VAL A 160 -3.20 -12.39 -1.28
CA VAL A 160 -2.10 -11.90 -0.41
C VAL A 160 -0.76 -12.56 -0.75
N LYS A 161 -0.78 -13.74 -1.39
CA LYS A 161 0.42 -14.44 -1.88
C LYS A 161 1.18 -13.56 -2.88
N GLY A 162 2.35 -13.05 -2.45
CA GLY A 162 3.21 -12.16 -3.23
C GLY A 162 3.13 -10.68 -2.83
N LEU A 163 2.17 -10.29 -1.98
CA LEU A 163 2.04 -8.90 -1.51
C LEU A 163 3.24 -8.46 -0.65
N ASN A 164 3.79 -9.38 0.14
CA ASN A 164 4.99 -9.15 0.94
C ASN A 164 6.21 -8.76 0.08
N GLU A 165 6.30 -9.25 -1.15
CA GLU A 165 7.37 -8.88 -2.06
C GLU A 165 7.27 -7.40 -2.45
N TYR A 166 6.08 -6.92 -2.82
CA TYR A 166 5.83 -5.52 -3.17
C TYR A 166 6.08 -4.58 -1.99
N LEU A 167 5.54 -4.91 -0.82
CA LEU A 167 5.78 -4.13 0.41
C LEU A 167 7.26 -4.11 0.77
N SER A 168 7.97 -5.24 0.60
CA SER A 168 9.41 -5.31 0.85
C SER A 168 10.21 -4.44 -0.13
N ARG A 169 9.85 -4.42 -1.41
CA ARG A 169 10.46 -3.53 -2.42
C ARG A 169 10.26 -2.06 -2.05
N PHE A 170 9.04 -1.70 -1.68
CA PHE A 170 8.70 -0.33 -1.29
C PHE A 170 9.41 0.09 0.01
N TYR A 171 9.35 -0.76 1.06
CA TYR A 171 10.08 -0.58 2.31
C TYR A 171 11.58 -0.37 2.09
N ASN A 172 12.21 -1.24 1.28
CA ASN A 172 13.64 -1.14 1.00
C ASN A 172 13.99 0.13 0.22
N THR A 173 13.09 0.59 -0.66
CA THR A 173 13.27 1.84 -1.40
C THR A 173 13.29 3.02 -0.42
N LEU A 174 12.30 3.14 0.45
CA LEU A 174 12.22 4.24 1.42
C LEU A 174 13.32 4.16 2.50
N ARG A 175 13.62 2.96 3.01
CA ARG A 175 14.65 2.76 4.04
C ARG A 175 16.05 3.12 3.57
N ARG A 176 16.43 2.73 2.34
CA ARG A 176 17.77 3.04 1.79
C ARG A 176 18.04 4.55 1.74
N GLU A 177 16.98 5.33 1.65
CA GLU A 177 17.04 6.78 1.49
C GLU A 177 17.00 7.53 2.82
N SER A 178 16.56 6.90 3.92
CA SER A 178 16.68 7.48 5.26
C SER A 178 18.14 7.76 5.65
N LYS A 179 19.10 6.98 5.11
CA LYS A 179 20.53 7.25 5.27
C LYS A 179 20.98 8.55 4.58
N SER A 180 20.23 9.04 3.60
CA SER A 180 20.49 10.30 2.89
C SER A 180 19.67 11.50 3.38
N MET A 181 18.70 11.28 4.28
CA MET A 181 17.89 12.33 4.92
C MET A 181 18.41 12.73 6.32
N GLN A 182 19.62 12.26 6.69
CA GLN A 182 20.39 12.85 7.78
C GLN A 182 21.13 14.07 7.23
N VAL A 183 20.43 15.21 7.13
CA VAL A 183 21.04 16.54 6.98
C VAL A 183 20.58 17.38 8.17
#